data_AF-A0A832VS03-F1
#
_entry.id   AF-A0A832VS03-F1
#
_cell.length_a   1.000
_cell.length_b   1.000
_cell.length_c   1.000
_cell.angle_alpha   90.00
_cell.angle_beta   90.00
_cell.angle_gamma   90.00
#
_symmetry.space_group_name_H-M   'P 1'
#
loop_
_entity.id
_entity.type
_entity.pdbx_description
1 polymer ?
#
loop_
_entity_poly.entity_id
_entity_poly.type
_entity_poly.pdbx_seq_one_letter_code
_entity_poly.pdbx_strand_id
1 'polypeptide(L)'
;MIPLSGDLPSAKGKISEKVGAFPTIRGTSTLKRGFAHMLKNGVVMDVTTVEQAQIAEEAGAVSVMVLDKLPSDVRKAGGVARTA
;
A
#
# COMPACT_ATOMS: atom_id res chain seq x y z
N MET A 1 -11.57 21.16 6.91
CA MET A 1 -10.80 20.03 6.34
C MET A 1 -9.55 19.88 7.21
N ILE A 2 -9.42 18.79 7.96
CA ILE A 2 -8.27 18.58 8.85
C ILE A 2 -7.03 18.35 7.98
N PRO A 3 -5.92 19.08 8.16
CA PRO A 3 -4.69 18.84 7.40
C PRO A 3 -4.18 17.41 7.69
N LEU A 4 -3.92 16.65 6.64
CA LEU A 4 -3.36 15.30 6.79
C LEU A 4 -1.88 15.42 7.17
N SER A 5 -1.35 14.40 7.84
CA SER A 5 0.05 14.35 8.30
C SER A 5 1.08 14.61 7.19
N GLY A 6 0.74 14.37 5.93
CA GLY A 6 1.58 14.66 4.76
C GLY A 6 1.54 16.10 4.24
N ASP A 7 0.55 16.90 4.64
CA ASP A 7 0.42 18.32 4.29
C ASP A 7 1.18 19.23 5.30
N LEU A 8 1.77 18.62 6.35
CA LEU A 8 2.61 19.32 7.33
C LEU A 8 4.00 19.66 6.75
N PRO A 9 4.53 20.88 7.00
CA PRO A 9 5.83 21.33 6.48
C PRO A 9 7.02 20.43 6.85
N SER A 10 6.95 19.71 7.97
CA SER A 10 7.99 18.82 8.49
C SER A 10 7.53 17.35 8.55
N ALA A 11 6.68 16.93 7.62
CA ALA A 11 6.25 15.53 7.55
C ALA A 11 7.46 14.61 7.34
N LYS A 12 7.71 13.68 8.27
CA LYS A 12 8.83 12.70 8.24
C LYS A 12 8.94 11.90 6.93
N GLY A 13 7.88 11.82 6.14
CA GLY A 13 7.83 11.06 4.90
C GLY A 13 8.19 11.82 3.62
N LYS A 14 8.58 13.11 3.68
CA LYS A 14 8.98 13.89 2.49
C LYS A 14 10.51 13.89 2.38
N ILE A 15 11.04 13.32 1.30
CA ILE A 15 12.48 13.24 1.05
C ILE A 15 12.81 14.08 -0.19
N SER A 16 13.73 15.03 -0.05
CA SER A 16 14.23 15.84 -1.15
C SER A 16 15.64 15.38 -1.51
N GLU A 17 15.83 14.95 -2.76
CA GLU A 17 17.10 14.43 -3.26
C GLU A 17 17.37 14.96 -4.67
N LYS A 18 18.63 14.93 -5.11
CA LYS A 18 19.00 15.22 -6.50
C LYS A 18 19.25 13.90 -7.21
N VAL A 19 18.43 13.59 -8.21
CA VAL A 19 18.64 12.43 -9.07
C VAL A 19 19.22 12.96 -10.39
N GLY A 20 20.54 12.82 -10.54
CA GLY A 20 21.27 13.41 -11.67
C GLY A 20 21.16 14.95 -11.66
N ALA A 21 20.67 15.52 -12.77
CA ALA A 21 20.49 16.96 -12.93
C ALA A 21 19.15 17.50 -12.38
N PHE A 22 18.22 16.64 -11.94
CA PHE A 22 16.87 17.04 -11.56
C PHE A 22 16.63 16.99 -10.04
N PRO A 23 16.01 18.02 -9.44
CA PRO A 23 15.54 17.95 -8.07
C PRO A 23 14.29 17.06 -7.99
N THR A 24 14.36 15.98 -7.21
CA THR A 24 13.27 15.01 -7.03
C THR A 24 12.77 15.05 -5.60
N ILE A 25 11.45 15.13 -5.42
CA ILE A 25 10.80 15.11 -4.11
C ILE A 25 9.93 13.86 -4.01
N ARG A 26 10.29 12.95 -3.10
CA ARG A 26 9.56 11.71 -2.84
C ARG A 26 8.63 11.86 -1.64
N GLY A 27 7.56 11.05 -1.63
CA GLY A 27 6.69 10.88 -0.46
C GLY A 27 5.80 12.08 -0.11
N THR A 28 5.61 13.01 -1.05
CA THR A 28 4.66 14.12 -0.90
C THR A 28 3.22 13.59 -0.76
N SER A 29 2.39 14.36 -0.08
CA SER A 29 0.97 14.05 0.12
C SER A 29 0.23 13.87 -1.22
N THR A 30 0.48 14.76 -2.18
CA THR A 30 -0.07 14.70 -3.53
C THR A 30 0.34 13.41 -4.25
N LEU A 31 1.60 12.99 -4.16
CA LEU A 31 2.08 11.76 -4.81
C LEU A 31 1.43 10.51 -4.19
N LYS A 32 1.36 10.45 -2.85
CA LYS A 32 0.73 9.32 -2.14
C LYS A 32 -0.77 9.19 -2.47
N ARG A 33 -1.48 10.31 -2.55
CA ARG A 33 -2.88 10.35 -2.99
C ARG A 33 -3.01 9.94 -4.46
N GLY A 34 -2.14 10.46 -5.33
CA GLY A 34 -2.09 10.09 -6.75
C GLY A 34 -1.93 8.59 -6.96
N PHE A 35 -1.04 7.95 -6.20
CA PHE A 35 -0.87 6.50 -6.23
C PHE A 35 -2.16 5.76 -5.83
N ALA A 36 -2.82 6.15 -4.73
CA ALA A 36 -4.09 5.55 -4.32
C ALA A 36 -5.21 5.75 -5.36
N HIS A 37 -5.18 6.84 -6.13
CA HIS A 37 -6.12 7.07 -7.22
C HIS A 37 -5.99 6.04 -8.36
N MET A 38 -4.81 5.47 -8.58
CA MET A 38 -4.58 4.44 -9.61
C MET A 38 -5.26 3.12 -9.29
N LEU A 39 -5.62 2.88 -8.03
CA LEU A 39 -6.30 1.66 -7.56
C LEU A 39 -7.84 1.77 -7.61
N LYS A 40 -8.39 2.92 -8.03
CA LYS A 40 -9.84 3.13 -8.08
C LYS A 40 -10.51 2.16 -9.05
N ASN A 41 -11.72 1.74 -8.69
CA ASN A 41 -12.56 0.81 -9.47
C ASN A 41 -11.97 -0.61 -9.64
N GLY A 42 -10.84 -0.90 -9.01
CA GLY A 42 -10.24 -2.23 -9.01
C GLY A 42 -10.56 -3.03 -7.75
N VAL A 43 -10.15 -4.29 -7.77
CA VAL A 43 -10.21 -5.19 -6.60
C VAL A 43 -8.79 -5.40 -6.07
N VAL A 44 -8.62 -5.30 -4.75
CA VAL A 44 -7.41 -5.70 -4.04
C VAL A 44 -7.68 -7.02 -3.34
N MET A 45 -6.88 -8.05 -3.61
CA MET A 45 -7.12 -9.41 -3.09
C MET A 45 -6.13 -9.77 -1.97
N ASP A 46 -6.64 -10.33 -0.86
CA ASP A 46 -5.83 -10.89 0.22
C ASP A 46 -5.16 -12.20 -0.23
N VAL A 47 -3.84 -12.32 -0.04
CA VAL A 47 -3.04 -13.49 -0.43
C VAL A 47 -2.03 -13.87 0.65
N THR A 48 -1.74 -15.17 0.78
CA THR A 48 -0.76 -15.72 1.72
C THR A 48 0.39 -16.47 1.04
N THR A 49 0.26 -16.81 -0.25
CA THR A 49 1.30 -17.49 -1.04
C THR A 49 1.52 -16.84 -2.40
N VAL A 50 2.65 -17.16 -3.05
CA VAL A 50 3.01 -16.63 -4.37
C VAL A 50 2.01 -17.11 -5.44
N GLU A 51 1.56 -18.36 -5.34
CA GLU A 51 0.58 -18.94 -6.26
C GLU A 51 -0.76 -18.21 -6.19
N GLN A 52 -1.21 -17.84 -4.98
CA GLN A 52 -2.42 -17.02 -4.82
C GLN A 52 -2.26 -15.63 -5.44
N ALA A 53 -1.06 -15.03 -5.34
CA ALA A 53 -0.78 -13.75 -5.97
C ALA A 53 -0.85 -13.82 -7.51
N GLN A 54 -0.33 -14.90 -8.10
CA GLN A 54 -0.41 -15.15 -9.55
C GLN A 54 -1.88 -15.33 -9.99
N ILE A 55 -2.67 -16.12 -9.25
CA ILE A 55 -4.11 -16.30 -9.52
C ILE A 55 -4.85 -14.96 -9.43
N ALA A 56 -4.53 -14.12 -8.45
CA ALA A 56 -5.15 -12.80 -8.30
C ALA A 56 -4.81 -11.87 -9.47
N GLU A 57 -3.57 -11.89 -9.95
CA GLU A 57 -3.14 -11.15 -11.15
C GLU A 57 -3.89 -11.63 -12.39
N GLU A 58 -3.96 -12.95 -12.62
CA GLU A 58 -4.70 -13.55 -13.74
C GLU A 58 -6.21 -13.24 -13.68
N ALA A 59 -6.79 -13.15 -12.48
CA ALA A 59 -8.18 -12.76 -12.26
C ALA A 59 -8.45 -11.26 -12.47
N GLY A 60 -7.41 -10.44 -12.72
CA GLY A 60 -7.53 -9.01 -12.97
C GLY A 60 -7.57 -8.14 -11.71
N ALA A 61 -7.01 -8.61 -10.59
CA ALA A 61 -6.82 -7.77 -9.42
C ALA A 61 -5.85 -6.61 -9.74
N VAL A 62 -6.18 -5.39 -9.30
CA VAL A 62 -5.30 -4.22 -9.51
C VAL A 62 -4.11 -4.20 -8.54
N SER A 63 -4.23 -4.94 -7.44
CA SER A 63 -3.20 -5.09 -6.41
C SER A 63 -3.51 -6.31 -5.54
N VAL A 64 -2.52 -6.76 -4.77
CA VAL A 64 -2.65 -7.83 -3.77
C VAL A 64 -2.24 -7.34 -2.39
N MET A 65 -2.87 -7.87 -1.36
CA MET A 65 -2.56 -7.61 0.05
C MET A 65 -1.95 -8.85 0.67
N VAL A 66 -0.67 -8.76 1.04
CA VAL A 66 0.09 -9.89 1.59
C VAL A 66 -0.17 -10.01 3.09
N LEU A 67 -0.54 -11.21 3.53
CA LEU A 67 -0.87 -11.53 4.92
C LEU A 67 -0.23 -12.87 5.33
N ASP A 68 -0.02 -13.06 6.64
CA ASP A 68 0.38 -14.37 7.20
C ASP A 68 -0.79 -15.35 7.14
N LYS A 69 -2.00 -14.85 7.45
CA LYS A 69 -3.24 -15.62 7.46
C LYS A 69 -4.41 -14.76 6.98
N LEU A 70 -5.35 -15.41 6.28
CA LEU A 70 -6.60 -14.77 5.87
C LEU A 70 -7.44 -14.36 7.10
N PRO A 71 -8.27 -13.30 7.00
CA PRO A 71 -9.10 -12.85 8.12
C PRO A 71 -10.00 -13.95 8.71
N SER A 72 -10.48 -14.89 7.89
CA SER A 72 -11.25 -16.05 8.36
C SER A 72 -10.45 -16.96 9.27
N ASP A 73 -9.17 -17.14 8.96
CA ASP A 73 -8.30 -18.07 9.68
C ASP A 73 -7.72 -17.41 10.94
N VAL A 74 -7.44 -16.10 10.89
CA VAL A 74 -7.11 -15.31 12.08
C VAL A 74 -8.24 -15.39 13.11
N ARG A 75 -9.51 -15.28 12.67
CA ARG A 75 -10.68 -15.39 13.57
C ARG A 75 -10.83 -16.78 14.19
N LYS A 76 -10.52 -17.85 13.44
CA LYS A 76 -10.57 -19.23 13.95
C LYS A 76 -9.43 -19.53 14.92
N ALA A 77 -8.22 -19.08 14.60
CA ALA A 77 -7.03 -19.34 15.40
C ALA A 77 -7.00 -18.52 16.71
N GLY A 78 -7.59 -17.32 16.70
CA GLY A 78 -7.44 -16.36 17.79
C GLY A 78 -5.99 -15.89 17.96
N GLY A 79 -5.69 -15.28 19.10
CA GLY A 79 -4.34 -14.81 19.44
C GLY A 79 -3.94 -13.49 18.78
N VAL A 80 -2.63 -13.27 18.65
CA VAL A 80 -2.05 -11.99 18.17
C VAL A 80 -1.63 -12.11 16.71
N ALA A 81 -2.30 -11.38 15.83
CA ALA A 81 -1.88 -11.21 14.44
C ALA A 81 -0.70 -10.22 14.37
N ARG A 82 0.35 -10.57 13.64
CA ARG A 82 1.51 -9.71 13.37
C ARG A 82 1.63 -9.47 11.87
N THR A 83 2.49 -8.53 11.50
CA THR A 83 2.88 -8.31 10.10
C THR A 83 3.63 -9.54 9.58
N ALA A 84 3.26 -9.99 8.38
CA ALA A 84 4.01 -10.99 7.62
C ALA A 84 5.29 -10.39 7.03
#